data_AF-A0A6F8YBZ8-F1
#
_entry.id   AF-A0A6F8YBZ8-F1
#
_cell.length_a   1.000
_cell.length_b   1.000
_cell.length_c   1.000
_cell.angle_alpha   90.00
_cell.angle_beta   90.00
_cell.angle_gamma   90.00
#
_symmetry.space_group_name_H-M   'P 1'
#
loop_
_entity.id
_entity.type
_entity.pdbx_description
1 polymer ?
#
loop_
_entity_poly.entity_id
_entity_poly.type
_entity_poly.pdbx_seq_one_letter_code
_entity_poly.pdbx_strand_id
1 'polypeptide(L)' 'MTCPVCFWTDPAQADPGAFVAVGGPNGDLTLSEAKLNFALYGASHPKYRDVVRKPRPEEIV' A
#
# COMPACT_ATOMS: atom_id res chain seq x y z
N MET A 1 -4.31 -2.50 11.78
CA MET A 1 -4.03 -1.11 12.23
C MET A 1 -3.55 -0.31 11.04
N THR A 2 -3.92 0.96 10.89
CA THR A 2 -3.47 1.81 9.79
C THR A 2 -2.11 2.43 10.10
N CYS A 3 -1.15 2.28 9.20
CA CYS A 3 0.15 2.91 9.31
C CYS A 3 0.03 4.42 9.10
N PRO A 4 0.51 5.28 10.04
CA PRO A 4 0.42 6.73 9.89
C PRO A 4 1.37 7.29 8.82
N VAL A 5 2.29 6.47 8.31
CA VAL A 5 3.32 6.89 7.34
C VAL A 5 2.88 6.63 5.90
N CYS A 6 2.34 5.44 5.62
CA CYS A 6 1.98 5.02 4.26
C CYS A 6 0.47 4.83 4.05
N PHE A 7 -0.33 5.09 5.09
CA PHE A 7 -1.79 4.96 5.11
C PHE A 7 -2.32 3.56 4.78
N TRP A 8 -1.43 2.56 4.67
CA TRP A 8 -1.82 1.18 4.50
C TRP A 8 -2.38 0.63 5.80
N THR A 9 -3.57 0.06 5.73
CA THR A 9 -4.15 -0.70 6.83
C THR A 9 -3.86 -2.16 6.58
N ASP A 10 -3.12 -2.78 7.49
CA ASP A 10 -2.97 -4.23 7.47
C ASP A 10 -4.31 -4.87 7.85
N PRO A 11 -5.00 -5.55 6.91
CA PRO A 11 -6.15 -6.35 7.27
C PRO A 11 -5.61 -7.55 8.03
N ALA A 12 -5.93 -7.66 9.33
CA ALA A 12 -5.47 -8.75 10.19
C ALA A 12 -5.86 -10.17 9.71
N GLN A 13 -6.53 -10.29 8.55
CA GLN A 13 -7.02 -11.53 7.98
C GLN A 13 -7.28 -11.47 6.45
N ALA A 14 -6.60 -10.62 5.66
CA ALA A 14 -6.72 -10.78 4.20
C ALA A 14 -5.81 -11.91 3.73
N ASP A 15 -6.40 -12.89 3.04
CA ASP A 15 -5.65 -13.86 2.26
C ASP A 15 -4.62 -13.10 1.37
N PRO A 16 -3.32 -13.40 1.46
CA PRO A 16 -2.29 -12.79 0.61
C PRO A 16 -2.57 -12.93 -0.90
N GLY A 17 -3.43 -13.89 -1.28
CA GLY A 17 -3.91 -14.13 -2.63
C GLY A 17 -5.25 -13.48 -2.97
N ALA A 18 -5.86 -12.69 -2.06
CA ALA A 18 -7.14 -12.04 -2.33
C ALA A 18 -6.96 -10.93 -3.38
N PHE A 19 -7.30 -11.27 -4.63
CA PHE A 19 -7.39 -10.35 -5.77
C PHE A 19 -8.57 -9.38 -5.69
N VAL A 20 -9.33 -9.37 -4.60
CA VAL A 20 -10.57 -8.59 -4.49
C VAL A 20 -10.46 -7.62 -3.33
N ALA A 21 -10.09 -6.39 -3.64
CA ALA A 21 -10.26 -5.28 -2.74
C ALA A 21 -11.72 -4.82 -2.85
N VAL A 22 -12.57 -5.22 -1.89
CA VAL A 22 -13.94 -4.69 -1.79
C VAL A 22 -14.04 -3.83 -0.56
N GLY A 23 -14.03 -2.51 -0.75
CA GLY A 23 -14.54 -1.53 0.23
C GLY A 23 -13.84 -1.50 1.59
N GLY A 24 -12.62 -2.04 1.69
CA GLY A 24 -11.84 -2.03 2.93
C GLY A 24 -11.20 -0.68 3.22
N PRO A 25 -10.46 -0.54 4.34
CA PRO A 25 -9.76 0.71 4.69
C PRO A 25 -8.73 1.18 3.65
N ASN A 26 -8.30 0.28 2.76
CA ASN A 26 -7.40 0.59 1.64
C ASN A 26 -8.16 0.97 0.35
N GLY A 27 -9.50 1.04 0.39
CA GLY A 27 -10.36 1.21 -0.79
C GLY A 27 -10.35 -0.05 -1.66
N ASP A 28 -10.23 0.15 -2.97
CA ASP A 28 -10.17 -0.91 -3.98
C ASP A 28 -8.72 -1.35 -4.29
N LEU A 29 -7.75 -1.03 -3.42
CA LEU A 29 -6.36 -1.48 -3.57
C LEU A 29 -6.12 -2.84 -2.91
N THR A 30 -5.67 -3.80 -3.71
CA THR A 30 -5.10 -5.06 -3.22
C THR A 30 -3.66 -4.87 -2.75
N LEU A 31 -3.15 -5.81 -1.94
CA LEU A 31 -1.75 -5.79 -1.48
C LEU A 31 -0.76 -5.87 -2.66
N SER A 32 -1.09 -6.65 -3.70
CA SER A 32 -0.26 -6.79 -4.89
C SER A 32 -0.16 -5.49 -5.68
N GLU A 33 -1.28 -4.78 -5.86
CA GLU A 33 -1.27 -3.46 -6.51
C GLU A 33 -0.52 -2.42 -5.67
N ALA A 34 -0.67 -2.44 -4.35
CA ALA A 34 0.07 -1.54 -3.47
C ALA A 34 1.58 -1.76 -3.52
N LYS A 35 2.04 -3.02 -3.62
CA LYS A 35 3.45 -3.35 -3.82
C LYS A 35 3.96 -2.85 -5.17
N LEU A 36 3.20 -3.04 -6.24
CA LEU A 36 3.55 -2.52 -7.58
C LEU A 36 3.62 -0.98 -7.57
N ASN A 37 2.64 -0.32 -6.96
CA ASN A 37 2.64 1.12 -6.80
C ASN A 37 3.84 1.61 -6.00
N PHE A 38 4.24 0.89 -4.95
CA PHE A 38 5.42 1.25 -4.19
C PHE A 38 6.69 1.18 -5.04
N ALA A 39 6.85 0.15 -5.88
CA ALA A 39 7.98 0.05 -6.79
C ALA A 39 8.00 1.17 -7.86
N LEU A 40 6.84 1.61 -8.35
CA LEU A 40 6.73 2.63 -9.40
C LEU A 40 6.77 4.07 -8.86
N TYR A 41 6.14 4.32 -7.71
CA TYR A 41 5.86 5.67 -7.19
C TYR A 41 6.47 5.93 -5.81
N GLY A 42 6.99 4.91 -5.14
CA GLY A 42 7.43 5.01 -3.75
C GLY A 42 6.29 5.14 -2.74
N ALA A 43 5.04 4.83 -3.15
CA ALA A 43 3.85 4.93 -2.31
C ALA A 43 2.84 3.82 -2.65
N SER A 44 2.00 3.43 -1.69
CA SER A 44 0.95 2.41 -1.88
C SER A 44 -0.11 2.78 -2.92
N HIS A 45 -0.28 4.08 -3.18
CA HIS A 45 -1.16 4.63 -4.21
C HIS A 45 -0.49 5.87 -4.82
N PRO A 46 -0.59 6.11 -6.14
CA PRO A 46 -0.13 7.34 -6.78
C PRO A 46 -0.53 8.65 -6.07
N LYS A 47 -1.75 8.73 -5.52
CA LYS A 47 -2.26 9.93 -4.85
C LYS A 47 -1.51 10.28 -3.56
N TYR A 48 -0.80 9.32 -2.99
CA TYR A 48 -0.06 9.49 -1.75
C TYR A 48 1.41 9.86 -1.95
N ARG A 49 1.91 9.80 -3.19
CA ARG A 49 3.33 10.02 -3.54
C ARG A 49 3.95 11.23 -2.87
N ASP A 50 3.21 12.34 -2.81
CA ASP A 50 3.74 13.63 -2.35
C ASP A 50 3.47 13.92 -0.87
N VAL A 51 2.71 13.05 -0.18
CA VAL A 51 2.31 13.23 1.23
C VAL A 51 2.86 12.17 2.17
N VAL A 52 3.43 11.08 1.63
CA VAL A 52 4.15 10.06 2.40
C VAL A 52 5.65 10.37 2.40
N ARG A 53 6.37 9.83 3.37
CA ARG A 53 7.83 9.90 3.34
C ARG A 53 8.36 9.21 2.08
N LYS A 54 9.49 9.68 1.56
CA LYS A 54 10.20 8.96 0.49
C LYS A 54 10.63 7.56 0.97
N PRO A 55 10.65 6.55 0.08
CA PRO A 55 11.26 5.26 0.37
C PRO A 55 12.72 5.41 0.79
N ARG A 56 13.16 4.60 1.73
CA ARG A 56 14.57 4.47 2.05
C ARG A 56 15.25 3.56 1.02
N PRO A 57 16.54 3.73 0.72
CA PRO A 57 17.24 2.89 -0.25
C PRO A 57 17.09 1.38 0.03
N GLU A 58 17.08 0.97 1.29
CA GLU A 58 16.90 -0.42 1.72
C GLU A 58 15.47 -0.97 1.55
N GLU A 59 14.50 -0.14 1.15
CA GLU A 59 13.11 -0.54 0.91
C GLU A 59 12.79 -0.74 -0.58
N ILE A 60 13.67 -0.31 -1.49
CA ILE A 60 13.49 -0.39 -2.96
C ILE A 60 14.26 -1.59 -3.56
N VAL A 61 14.51 -2.63 -2.77
CA VAL A 61 15.23 -3.85 -3.20
C VAL A 61 14.38 -4.76 -4.07
#